data_AF-A0A2V6YKH9-F1
#
_entry.id   AF-A0A2V6YKH9-F1
#
_cell.length_a   1.000
_cell.length_b   1.000
_cell.length_c   1.000
_cell.angle_alpha   90.00
_cell.angle_beta   90.00
_cell.angle_gamma   90.00
#
_symmetry.space_group_name_H-M   'P 1'
#
loop_
_entity.id
_entity.type
_entity.pdbx_description
1 polymer ?
#
loop_
_entity_poly.entity_id
_entity_poly.type
_entity_poly.pdbx_seq_one_letter_code
_entity_poly.pdbx_strand_id
1 'polypeptide(L)'
;MTRCIVATVAALVFVSTPAVTQPRPPIVLDQSAIKLESNGNELIVMREAPVAYSTLEQISTGITTADTNRAAPVRVIRASPPQAIDYLLCVTNGGTLVLGERVHTREAGEHRYVFARGAIVRSYPSLTVPEGWLWLVEVPLSREGTVTLQLRAPAQWPLAWVSVTTVGVP
;
A
#
# COMPACT_ATOMS: atom_id res chain seq x y z
N MET A 1 -26.11 -52.86 -68.46
CA MET A 1 -26.95 -51.65 -68.47
C MET A 1 -27.28 -51.34 -67.02
N THR A 2 -26.45 -50.48 -66.41
CA THR A 2 -26.28 -50.41 -64.95
C THR A 2 -26.80 -49.06 -64.46
N ARG A 3 -27.58 -49.14 -63.37
CA ARG A 3 -28.42 -48.10 -62.79
C ARG A 3 -27.63 -47.05 -61.99
N CYS A 4 -28.27 -45.90 -61.86
CA CYS A 4 -27.94 -44.70 -61.09
C CYS A 4 -27.50 -44.94 -59.62
N ILE A 5 -26.84 -43.94 -59.02
CA ILE A 5 -27.23 -43.31 -57.73
C ILE A 5 -26.52 -41.96 -57.60
N VAL A 6 -27.33 -40.92 -57.34
CA VAL A 6 -26.96 -39.55 -56.97
C VAL A 6 -26.56 -39.55 -55.49
N ALA A 7 -25.41 -38.96 -55.14
CA ALA A 7 -24.98 -38.81 -53.74
C ALA A 7 -25.00 -37.33 -53.34
N THR A 8 -25.86 -37.03 -52.36
CA THR A 8 -26.16 -35.73 -51.78
C THR A 8 -25.03 -35.27 -50.86
N VAL A 9 -24.52 -34.05 -51.06
CA VAL A 9 -23.51 -33.42 -50.19
C VAL A 9 -24.19 -32.83 -48.96
N ALA A 10 -23.94 -33.40 -47.78
CA ALA A 10 -24.39 -32.86 -46.50
C ALA A 10 -23.29 -31.96 -45.90
N ALA A 11 -23.59 -30.67 -45.77
CA ALA A 11 -22.73 -29.68 -45.15
C ALA A 11 -22.74 -29.82 -43.61
N LEU A 12 -21.56 -30.01 -43.00
CA LEU A 12 -21.38 -29.91 -41.55
C LEU A 12 -21.20 -28.43 -41.16
N VAL A 13 -22.14 -27.91 -40.38
CA VAL A 13 -22.07 -26.58 -39.76
C VAL A 13 -21.21 -26.68 -38.50
N PHE A 14 -20.09 -25.97 -38.47
CA PHE A 14 -19.28 -25.79 -37.26
C PHE A 14 -19.98 -24.82 -36.30
N VAL A 15 -20.58 -25.35 -35.24
CA VAL A 15 -21.04 -24.54 -34.11
C VAL A 15 -19.82 -24.24 -33.22
N SER A 16 -19.31 -23.01 -33.33
CA SER A 16 -18.26 -22.50 -32.43
C SER A 16 -18.93 -22.05 -31.14
N THR A 17 -18.77 -22.82 -30.06
CA THR A 17 -19.19 -22.40 -28.73
C THR A 17 -18.27 -21.26 -28.25
N PRO A 18 -18.80 -20.17 -27.66
CA PRO A 18 -17.95 -19.16 -27.06
C PRO A 18 -17.20 -19.78 -25.87
N ALA A 19 -15.88 -19.63 -25.89
CA ALA A 19 -15.03 -20.02 -24.77
C ALA A 19 -15.52 -19.30 -23.51
N VAL A 20 -16.08 -20.06 -22.58
CA VAL A 20 -16.39 -19.59 -21.23
C VAL A 20 -15.06 -19.11 -20.65
N THR A 21 -14.96 -17.80 -20.45
CA THR A 21 -13.85 -17.15 -19.75
C THR A 21 -13.63 -17.91 -18.45
N GLN A 22 -12.50 -18.64 -18.36
CA GLN A 22 -12.09 -19.28 -17.12
C GLN A 22 -12.08 -18.21 -16.02
N PRO A 23 -12.62 -18.50 -14.82
CA PRO A 23 -12.45 -17.61 -13.69
C PRO A 23 -10.95 -17.44 -13.48
N ARG A 24 -10.48 -16.20 -13.68
CA ARG A 24 -9.11 -15.81 -13.34
C ARG A 24 -8.90 -16.23 -11.88
N PRO A 25 -7.84 -17.00 -11.55
CA PRO A 25 -7.58 -17.35 -10.16
C PRO A 25 -7.53 -16.05 -9.34
N PRO A 26 -8.02 -16.07 -8.08
CA PRO A 26 -7.97 -14.89 -7.23
C PRO A 26 -6.53 -14.39 -7.22
N ILE A 27 -6.39 -13.08 -7.43
CA ILE A 27 -5.16 -12.33 -7.24
C ILE A 27 -4.47 -12.93 -6.01
N VAL A 28 -3.26 -13.47 -6.17
CA VAL A 28 -2.41 -13.82 -5.03
C VAL A 28 -2.34 -12.54 -4.21
N LEU A 29 -3.09 -12.48 -3.10
CA LEU A 29 -3.00 -11.35 -2.19
C LEU A 29 -1.53 -11.30 -1.82
N ASP A 30 -0.87 -10.20 -2.20
CA ASP A 30 0.46 -9.91 -1.72
C ASP A 30 0.36 -9.75 -0.19
N GLN A 31 0.56 -10.86 0.53
CA GLN A 31 0.37 -10.91 1.98
C GLN A 31 1.36 -9.99 2.71
N SER A 32 2.40 -9.52 2.03
CA SER A 32 3.39 -8.59 2.57
C SER A 32 2.83 -7.18 2.80
N ALA A 33 1.69 -6.84 2.17
CA ALA A 33 1.09 -5.52 2.25
C ALA A 33 -0.42 -5.55 2.52
N ILE A 34 -0.90 -4.49 3.18
CA ILE A 34 -2.31 -4.13 3.30
C ILE A 34 -2.57 -3.04 2.26
N LYS A 35 -3.60 -3.25 1.43
CA LYS A 35 -4.03 -2.28 0.43
C LYS A 35 -5.49 -1.92 0.67
N LEU A 36 -5.78 -0.62 0.74
CA LEU A 36 -7.12 -0.09 0.93
C LEU A 36 -7.38 1.01 -0.08
N GLU A 37 -8.56 1.00 -0.69
CA GLU A 37 -8.97 2.00 -1.67
C GLU A 37 -10.24 2.73 -1.22
N SER A 38 -10.29 4.04 -1.45
CA SER A 38 -11.46 4.86 -1.17
C SER A 38 -11.47 6.11 -2.05
N ASN A 39 -12.53 6.28 -2.83
CA ASN A 39 -12.74 7.45 -3.70
C ASN A 39 -11.55 7.73 -4.64
N GLY A 40 -10.97 6.66 -5.22
CA GLY A 40 -9.80 6.72 -6.08
C GLY A 40 -8.47 6.99 -5.36
N ASN A 41 -8.48 7.14 -4.02
CA ASN A 41 -7.26 7.16 -3.23
C ASN A 41 -6.90 5.74 -2.79
N GLU A 42 -5.60 5.45 -2.71
CA GLU A 42 -5.07 4.16 -2.29
C GLU A 42 -4.17 4.35 -1.08
N LEU A 43 -4.29 3.48 -0.08
CA LEU A 43 -3.34 3.32 1.03
C LEU A 43 -2.67 1.96 0.88
N ILE A 44 -1.34 1.96 0.82
CA ILE A 44 -0.48 0.78 0.74
C ILE A 44 0.38 0.76 1.99
N VAL A 45 0.35 -0.32 2.74
CA VAL A 45 1.09 -0.47 4.00
C VAL A 45 1.81 -1.79 4.05
N MET A 46 3.10 -1.79 4.35
CA MET A 46 3.84 -3.03 4.59
C MET A 46 3.42 -3.64 5.93
N ARG A 47 3.11 -4.94 5.97
CA ARG A 47 2.79 -5.64 7.23
C ARG A 47 3.98 -5.71 8.17
N GLU A 48 5.19 -5.79 7.62
CA GLU A 48 6.44 -5.60 8.35
C GLU A 48 7.06 -4.29 7.85
N ALA A 49 6.69 -3.20 8.50
CA ALA A 49 7.10 -1.87 8.11
C ALA A 49 8.48 -1.54 8.71
N PRO A 50 9.51 -1.28 7.89
CA PRO A 50 10.83 -0.93 8.40
C PRO A 50 10.81 0.39 9.19
N VAL A 51 11.51 0.41 10.30
CA VAL A 51 11.82 1.61 11.08
C VAL A 51 13.21 2.06 10.68
N ALA A 52 13.30 3.05 9.80
CA ALA A 52 14.57 3.48 9.22
C ALA A 52 15.37 4.40 10.14
N TYR A 53 14.74 4.95 11.18
CA TYR A 53 15.31 6.01 12.00
C TYR A 53 15.09 5.75 13.50
N SER A 54 16.05 6.17 14.31
CA SER A 54 16.04 6.00 15.77
C SER A 54 16.11 7.31 16.54
N THR A 55 16.36 8.43 15.85
CA THR A 55 16.44 9.78 16.42
C THR A 55 15.73 10.82 15.55
N LEU A 56 15.38 11.96 16.15
CA LEU A 56 14.72 13.08 15.46
C LEU A 56 15.64 13.73 14.41
N GLU A 57 16.93 13.80 14.68
CA GLU A 57 17.94 14.35 13.77
C GLU A 57 18.06 13.46 12.52
N GLN A 58 18.09 12.14 12.70
CA GLN A 58 18.14 11.18 11.59
C GLN A 58 16.90 11.29 10.70
N ILE A 59 15.70 11.30 11.29
CA ILE A 59 14.47 11.38 10.50
C ILE A 59 14.34 12.76 9.84
N SER A 60 14.68 13.86 10.53
CA SER A 60 14.60 15.22 9.95
C SER A 60 15.49 15.37 8.70
N THR A 61 16.72 14.86 8.76
CA THR A 61 17.65 14.83 7.62
C THR A 61 17.12 13.90 6.53
N GLY A 62 16.66 12.72 6.94
CA GLY A 62 16.13 11.69 6.05
C GLY A 62 14.94 12.21 5.25
N ILE A 63 13.93 12.80 5.90
CA ILE A 63 12.67 13.24 5.27
C ILE A 63 12.92 14.18 4.08
N THR A 64 13.96 15.02 4.11
CA THR A 64 14.25 15.95 3.01
C THR A 64 14.95 15.32 1.81
N THR A 65 15.50 14.12 1.94
CA THR A 65 16.21 13.44 0.86
C THR A 65 15.22 12.80 -0.11
N ALA A 66 15.31 13.16 -1.39
CA ALA A 66 14.44 12.66 -2.46
C ALA A 66 14.72 11.19 -2.88
N ASP A 67 15.30 10.38 -2.00
CA ASP A 67 15.66 9.00 -2.34
C ASP A 67 14.41 8.14 -2.53
N THR A 68 14.07 7.89 -3.80
CA THR A 68 12.92 7.12 -4.26
C THR A 68 13.21 5.61 -4.33
N ASN A 69 14.44 5.17 -4.08
CA ASN A 69 14.81 3.76 -4.24
C ASN A 69 14.28 2.85 -3.12
N ARG A 70 13.88 3.42 -1.98
CA ARG A 70 13.31 2.64 -0.88
C ARG A 70 11.79 2.74 -0.92
N ALA A 71 11.12 1.59 -0.99
CA ALA A 71 9.67 1.52 -0.81
C ALA A 71 9.31 2.08 0.58
N ALA A 72 8.38 3.02 0.61
CA ALA A 72 7.90 3.60 1.86
C ALA A 72 7.08 2.56 2.65
N PRO A 73 7.25 2.49 3.98
CA PRO A 73 6.52 1.54 4.82
C PRO A 73 5.00 1.75 4.77
N VAL A 74 4.57 3.00 4.60
CA VAL A 74 3.18 3.41 4.45
C VAL A 74 3.14 4.47 3.35
N ARG A 75 2.32 4.26 2.33
CA ARG A 75 2.15 5.17 1.19
C ARG A 75 0.67 5.43 0.94
N VAL A 76 0.31 6.70 0.77
CA VAL A 76 -1.02 7.12 0.29
C VAL A 76 -0.88 7.71 -1.11
N ILE A 77 -1.64 7.20 -2.07
CA ILE A 77 -1.74 7.76 -3.42
C ILE A 77 -3.10 8.45 -3.52
N ARG A 78 -3.11 9.76 -3.76
CA ARG A 78 -4.34 10.54 -3.96
C ARG A 78 -4.62 10.72 -5.45
N ALA A 79 -5.88 10.56 -5.85
CA ALA A 79 -6.31 10.80 -7.22
C ALA A 79 -6.41 12.29 -7.55
N SER A 80 -6.90 13.13 -6.62
CA SER A 80 -7.12 14.55 -6.87
C SER A 80 -6.94 15.42 -5.62
N PRO A 81 -6.01 16.41 -5.63
CA PRO A 81 -4.96 16.56 -6.63
C PRO A 81 -4.02 15.32 -6.64
N PRO A 82 -3.37 14.98 -7.77
CA PRO A 82 -2.47 13.84 -7.83
C PRO A 82 -1.27 14.00 -6.88
N GLN A 83 -1.22 13.16 -5.85
CA GLN A 83 -0.17 13.17 -4.82
C GLN A 83 0.21 11.76 -4.40
N ALA A 84 1.49 11.54 -4.08
CA ALA A 84 1.95 10.38 -3.34
C ALA A 84 2.55 10.85 -2.02
N ILE A 85 2.06 10.32 -0.91
CA ILE A 85 2.46 10.69 0.44
C ILE A 85 3.09 9.48 1.09
N ASP A 86 4.39 9.57 1.37
CA ASP A 86 5.17 8.52 2.00
C ASP A 86 5.35 8.85 3.47
N TYR A 87 4.90 7.96 4.35
CA TYR A 87 5.20 8.09 5.77
C TYR A 87 6.46 7.32 6.12
N LEU A 88 7.32 7.95 6.90
CA LEU A 88 8.57 7.41 7.43
C LEU A 88 8.43 7.18 8.92
N LEU A 89 8.97 6.07 9.40
CA LEU A 89 8.86 5.67 10.81
C LEU A 89 10.18 5.92 11.54
N CYS A 90 10.12 6.63 12.66
CA CYS A 90 11.19 6.76 13.64
C CYS A 90 10.68 6.30 15.01
N VAL A 91 11.40 5.42 15.68
CA VAL A 91 11.07 5.06 17.07
C VAL A 91 12.21 5.43 17.99
N THR A 92 11.91 6.32 18.94
CA THR A 92 12.85 6.78 19.95
C THR A 92 13.09 5.72 21.02
N ASN A 93 14.16 5.87 21.81
CA ASN A 93 14.48 4.94 22.91
C ASN A 93 13.36 4.83 23.96
N GLY A 94 12.56 5.88 24.14
CA GLY A 94 11.40 5.89 25.03
C GLY A 94 10.12 5.29 24.44
N GLY A 95 10.18 4.66 23.26
CA GLY A 95 9.01 4.05 22.61
C GLY A 95 8.05 5.05 21.98
N THR A 96 8.44 6.32 21.81
CA THR A 96 7.63 7.26 21.03
C THR A 96 7.87 7.03 19.55
N LEU A 97 6.80 6.76 18.80
CA LEU A 97 6.79 6.69 17.34
C LEU A 97 6.62 8.08 16.77
N VAL A 98 7.55 8.51 15.93
CA VAL A 98 7.53 9.78 15.22
C VAL A 98 7.33 9.50 13.74
N LEU A 99 6.35 10.18 13.15
CA LEU A 99 6.01 10.07 11.73
C LEU A 99 6.58 11.24 10.95
N GLY A 100 7.45 10.91 10.01
CA GLY A 100 7.81 11.78 8.91
C GLY A 100 6.83 11.62 7.76
N GLU A 101 6.59 12.69 7.02
CA GLU A 101 5.82 12.70 5.79
C GLU A 101 6.71 13.24 4.67
N ARG A 102 6.74 12.55 3.53
CA ARG A 102 7.23 13.10 2.26
C ARG A 102 6.07 13.18 1.29
N VAL A 103 5.83 14.36 0.74
CA VAL A 103 4.80 14.58 -0.27
C VAL A 103 5.47 14.72 -1.62
N HIS A 104 5.01 13.90 -2.55
CA HIS A 104 5.35 13.99 -3.96
C HIS A 104 4.12 14.40 -4.76
N THR A 105 4.30 15.31 -5.70
CA THR A 105 3.22 15.84 -6.54
C THR A 105 3.45 15.44 -7.99
N ARG A 106 2.38 15.41 -8.77
CA ARG A 106 2.44 15.16 -10.20
C ARG A 106 1.46 16.07 -10.93
N GLU A 107 1.91 16.72 -11.98
CA GLU A 107 1.04 17.52 -12.84
C GLU A 107 0.08 16.63 -13.65
N ALA A 108 -1.03 17.20 -14.12
CA ALA A 108 -1.99 16.46 -14.92
C ALA A 108 -1.35 16.04 -16.26
N GLY A 109 -1.40 14.75 -16.58
CA GLY A 109 -0.79 14.19 -17.79
C GLY A 109 0.67 13.74 -17.62
N GLU A 110 1.33 14.12 -16.52
CA GLU A 110 2.66 13.65 -16.20
C GLU A 110 2.64 12.22 -15.65
N HIS A 111 3.72 11.48 -15.89
CA HIS A 111 3.84 10.09 -15.46
C HIS A 111 4.56 9.95 -14.11
N ARG A 112 5.42 10.90 -13.75
CA ARG A 112 6.32 10.78 -12.60
C ARG A 112 5.93 11.73 -11.46
N TYR A 113 5.92 11.20 -10.25
CA TYR A 113 5.83 11.99 -9.03
C TYR A 113 7.18 12.63 -8.71
N VAL A 114 7.18 13.92 -8.37
CA VAL A 114 8.36 14.69 -7.98
C VAL A 114 8.25 15.07 -6.51
N PHE A 115 9.35 14.96 -5.76
CA PHE A 115 9.40 15.39 -4.36
C PHE A 115 9.06 16.87 -4.25
N ALA A 116 8.04 17.21 -3.46
CA ALA A 116 7.59 18.57 -3.24
C ALA A 116 8.03 19.10 -1.88
N ARG A 117 7.84 18.30 -0.82
CA ARG A 117 8.20 18.67 0.55
C ARG A 117 8.29 17.46 1.46
N GLY A 118 8.92 17.63 2.61
CA GLY A 118 8.78 16.70 3.71
C GLY A 118 8.87 17.38 5.08
N ALA A 119 8.19 16.80 6.07
CA ALA A 119 8.18 17.30 7.45
C ALA A 119 7.92 16.16 8.45
N ILE A 120 8.27 16.39 9.73
CA ILE A 120 7.72 15.59 10.83
C ILE A 120 6.31 16.08 11.10
N VAL A 121 5.33 15.19 11.07
CA VAL A 121 3.90 15.58 11.11
C VAL A 121 3.21 15.17 12.39
N ARG A 122 3.58 14.05 13.00
CA ARG A 122 2.95 13.53 14.23
C ARG A 122 3.90 12.72 15.08
N SER A 123 3.58 12.63 16.37
CA SER A 123 4.23 11.75 17.34
C SER A 123 3.18 11.01 18.15
N TYR A 124 3.40 9.73 18.38
CA TYR A 124 2.52 8.83 19.10
C TYR A 124 3.28 8.20 20.27
N PRO A 125 2.89 8.43 21.54
CA PRO A 125 3.43 7.66 22.64
C PRO A 125 2.99 6.20 22.50
N SER A 126 3.84 5.26 22.91
CA SER A 126 3.45 3.85 22.96
C SER A 126 2.39 3.63 24.04
N LEU A 127 1.38 2.84 23.71
CA LEU A 127 0.50 2.22 24.69
C LEU A 127 1.26 1.09 25.40
N THR A 128 1.10 1.02 26.72
CA THR A 128 1.68 -0.06 27.52
C THR A 128 0.89 -1.35 27.29
N VAL A 129 1.53 -2.34 26.68
CA VAL A 129 0.99 -3.69 26.50
C VAL A 129 2.04 -4.73 26.93
N PRO A 130 1.65 -5.93 27.37
CA PRO A 130 2.60 -6.96 27.82
C PRO A 130 3.63 -7.34 26.75
N GLU A 131 3.27 -7.24 25.47
CA GLU A 131 4.07 -7.70 24.34
C GLU A 131 5.09 -6.66 23.83
N GLY A 132 5.10 -5.45 24.40
CA GLY A 132 6.03 -4.39 24.03
C GLY A 132 5.34 -3.05 23.77
N TRP A 133 5.67 -2.43 22.64
CA TRP A 133 5.10 -1.15 22.23
C TRP A 133 3.96 -1.34 21.24
N LEU A 134 2.90 -0.58 21.46
CA LEU A 134 1.75 -0.50 20.59
C LEU A 134 1.44 0.96 20.25
N TRP A 135 1.24 1.27 18.97
CA TRP A 135 0.79 2.58 18.52
C TRP A 135 -0.47 2.44 17.67
N LEU A 136 -1.38 3.40 17.83
CA LEU A 136 -2.56 3.57 16.98
C LEU A 136 -2.35 4.81 16.11
N VAL A 137 -2.08 4.58 14.83
CA VAL A 137 -1.70 5.61 13.87
C VAL A 137 -2.85 5.90 12.92
N GLU A 138 -3.29 7.14 12.91
CA GLU A 138 -4.34 7.63 12.01
C GLU A 138 -3.74 8.13 10.70
N VAL A 139 -4.07 7.45 9.61
CA VAL A 139 -3.65 7.82 8.25
C VAL A 139 -4.84 8.37 7.45
N PRO A 140 -4.80 9.64 7.02
CA PRO A 140 -5.88 10.25 6.25
C PRO A 140 -5.86 9.75 4.79
N LEU A 141 -6.70 8.77 4.48
CA LEU A 141 -6.83 8.21 3.13
C LEU A 141 -7.54 9.20 2.18
N SER A 142 -8.58 9.88 2.64
CA SER A 142 -9.31 10.91 1.88
C SER A 142 -9.61 12.13 2.77
N ARG A 143 -10.35 13.13 2.27
CA ARG A 143 -10.80 14.25 3.10
C ARG A 143 -11.77 13.82 4.21
N GLU A 144 -12.51 12.74 3.98
CA GLU A 144 -13.59 12.28 4.84
C GLU A 144 -13.28 10.94 5.51
N GLY A 145 -12.24 10.23 5.04
CA GLY A 145 -11.88 8.88 5.47
C GLY A 145 -10.47 8.83 6.07
N THR A 146 -10.39 8.29 7.29
CA THR A 146 -9.14 8.00 8.00
C THR A 146 -9.09 6.51 8.31
N VAL A 147 -7.92 5.91 8.15
CA VAL A 147 -7.65 4.51 8.50
C VAL A 147 -6.78 4.48 9.74
N THR A 148 -7.19 3.70 10.74
CA THR A 148 -6.38 3.46 11.94
C THR A 148 -5.52 2.22 11.73
N LEU A 149 -4.21 2.44 11.68
CA LEU A 149 -3.19 1.40 11.68
C LEU A 149 -2.76 1.09 13.11
N GLN A 150 -2.72 -0.19 13.45
CA GLN A 150 -2.16 -0.69 14.68
C GLN A 150 -0.74 -1.18 14.41
N LEU A 151 0.25 -0.49 14.98
CA LEU A 151 1.67 -0.82 14.84
C LEU A 151 2.16 -1.46 16.13
N ARG A 152 2.79 -2.63 16.04
CA ARG A 152 3.30 -3.39 17.20
C ARG A 152 4.78 -3.72 17.02
N ALA A 153 5.53 -3.65 18.11
CA ALA A 153 6.91 -4.13 18.16
C ALA A 153 7.28 -4.54 19.60
N PRO A 154 8.25 -5.46 19.78
CA PRO A 154 8.84 -5.69 21.09
C PRO A 154 9.44 -4.37 21.63
N ALA A 155 9.44 -4.20 22.95
CA ALA A 155 10.05 -3.04 23.62
C ALA A 155 11.59 -3.14 23.61
N GLN A 156 12.17 -3.13 22.41
CA GLN A 156 13.60 -3.17 22.16
C GLN A 156 14.02 -1.93 21.38
N TRP A 157 15.24 -1.47 21.58
CA TRP A 157 15.78 -0.33 20.87
C TRP A 157 17.25 -0.57 20.49
N PRO A 158 17.68 -0.23 19.26
CA PRO A 158 16.88 0.33 18.17
C PRO A 158 15.91 -0.69 17.53
N LEU A 159 14.82 -0.19 16.94
CA LEU A 159 13.89 -1.03 16.17
C LEU A 159 14.28 -1.09 14.70
N ALA A 160 14.23 -2.29 14.13
CA ALA A 160 14.41 -2.50 12.69
C ALA A 160 13.08 -2.44 11.91
N TRP A 161 11.99 -2.90 12.53
CA TRP A 161 10.67 -2.99 11.91
C TRP A 161 9.55 -2.98 12.96
N VAL A 162 8.32 -2.74 12.49
CA VAL A 162 7.08 -2.88 13.24
C VAL A 162 6.10 -3.77 12.46
N SER A 163 5.32 -4.57 13.17
CA SER A 163 4.18 -5.29 12.60
C SER A 163 3.00 -4.34 12.45
N VAL A 164 2.32 -4.36 11.31
CA VAL A 164 1.20 -3.48 11.01
C VAL A 164 -0.07 -4.28 10.73
N THR A 165 -1.14 -3.91 11.40
CA THR A 165 -2.50 -4.37 11.13
C THR A 165 -3.44 -3.17 11.01
N THR A 166 -4.60 -3.33 10.39
CA THR A 166 -5.67 -2.33 10.42
C THR A 166 -6.68 -2.68 11.50
N VAL A 167 -7.28 -1.66 12.11
CA VAL A 167 -8.44 -1.85 12.99
C VAL A 167 -9.70 -1.67 12.14
N GLY A 168 -10.51 -2.71 12.01
CA GLY A 168 -11.87 -2.60 11.48
C GLY A 168 -12.03 -2.46 9.95
N VAL A 169 -11.23 -3.17 9.15
CA VAL A 169 -11.62 -3.44 7.76
C VAL A 169 -12.02 -4.91 7.66
N PRO A 170 -13.28 -5.23 7.31
CA PRO A 170 -13.72 -6.62 7.12
C PRO A 170 -12.96 -7.33 6.01
#